data_AF-A0A6M1RR39-F1
#
_entry.id   AF-A0A6M1RR39-F1
#
_cell.length_a   1.000
_cell.length_b   1.000
_cell.length_c   1.000
_cell.angle_alpha   90.00
_cell.angle_beta   90.00
_cell.angle_gamma   90.00
#
_symmetry.space_group_name_H-M   'P 1'
#
loop_
_entity.id
_entity.type
_entity.pdbx_description
1 polymer ?
#
loop_
_entity_poly.entity_id
_entity_poly.type
_entity_poly.pdbx_seq_one_letter_code
_entity_poly.pdbx_strand_id
1 'polypeptide(L)'
;MPTVAKRSPRIRFEFVAARKQSTLGGLPALEALAQQFDLWQKIRALPGLDPRTRTSHGYSPELIVAQLIYCFCSGGASLADAERLNHKPLVRQLARVKKFADQTQLGQWLRQQ
;
A
#
# COMPACT_ATOMS: atom_id res chain seq x y z
N MET A 1 -8.45 -17.06 3.37
CA MET A 1 -7.20 -16.57 2.74
C MET A 1 -6.17 -16.26 3.81
N PRO A 2 -4.90 -16.69 3.69
CA PRO A 2 -3.85 -16.28 4.62
C PRO A 2 -3.68 -14.75 4.65
N THR A 3 -3.19 -14.20 5.75
CA THR A 3 -2.94 -12.75 5.87
C THR A 3 -1.97 -12.26 4.81
N VAL A 4 -2.38 -11.23 4.08
CA VAL A 4 -1.52 -10.50 3.15
C VAL A 4 -0.97 -9.30 3.90
N ALA A 5 0.36 -9.25 4.02
CA ALA A 5 1.06 -8.15 4.65
C ALA A 5 2.03 -7.50 3.67
N LYS A 6 2.23 -6.19 3.84
CA LYS A 6 3.24 -5.45 3.07
C LYS A 6 4.63 -5.95 3.46
N ARG A 7 5.51 -6.11 2.47
CA ARG A 7 6.93 -6.42 2.71
C ARG A 7 7.81 -5.34 2.08
N SER A 8 9.02 -5.17 2.61
CA SER A 8 9.99 -4.24 2.06
C SER A 8 10.37 -4.63 0.63
N PRO A 9 10.26 -3.71 -0.35
CA PRO A 9 10.69 -3.94 -1.72
C PRO A 9 12.13 -4.44 -1.81
N ARG A 10 12.42 -5.29 -2.80
CA ARG A 10 13.78 -5.74 -3.15
C ARG A 10 14.35 -4.97 -4.35
N ILE A 11 13.74 -3.83 -4.69
CA ILE A 11 14.05 -3.08 -5.91
C ILE A 11 15.14 -2.06 -5.58
N ARG A 12 16.17 -1.99 -6.41
CA ARG A 12 17.13 -0.88 -6.40
C ARG A 12 16.64 0.19 -7.37
N PHE A 13 16.48 1.41 -6.89
CA PHE A 13 16.06 2.54 -7.72
C PHE A 13 17.28 3.27 -8.29
N GLU A 14 17.20 3.62 -9.56
CA GLU A 14 18.13 4.53 -10.21
C GLU A 14 17.35 5.79 -10.63
N PHE A 15 17.84 6.96 -10.24
CA PHE A 15 17.24 8.22 -10.62
C PHE A 15 17.81 8.67 -11.96
N VAL A 16 16.97 8.69 -12.99
CA VAL A 16 17.31 9.15 -14.34
C VAL A 16 16.47 10.37 -14.70
N ALA A 17 17.05 11.29 -15.47
CA ALA A 17 16.34 12.48 -15.95
C ALA A 17 15.09 12.07 -16.76
N ALA A 18 13.92 12.44 -16.24
CA ALA A 18 12.65 12.03 -16.81
C ALA A 18 12.32 12.88 -18.05
N ARG A 19 12.16 12.23 -19.21
CA ARG A 19 11.63 12.87 -20.43
C ARG A 19 10.09 12.94 -20.43
N LYS A 20 9.42 12.22 -19.53
CA LYS A 20 7.96 12.19 -19.33
C LYS A 20 7.64 12.06 -17.83
N GLN A 21 6.67 12.83 -17.34
CA GLN A 21 6.12 12.66 -16.00
C GLN A 21 5.17 11.45 -15.96
N SER A 22 5.33 10.59 -14.96
CA SER A 22 4.45 9.46 -14.69
C SER A 22 3.75 9.68 -13.36
N THR A 23 2.43 9.50 -13.33
CA THR A 23 1.60 9.58 -12.10
C THR A 23 2.03 8.59 -11.03
N LEU A 24 2.72 7.51 -11.40
CA LEU A 24 3.25 6.51 -10.47
C LEU A 24 4.74 6.68 -10.17
N GLY A 25 5.42 7.63 -10.84
CA GLY A 25 6.87 7.82 -10.75
C GLY A 25 7.36 8.27 -9.38
N GLY A 26 6.49 8.90 -8.59
CA GLY A 26 6.79 9.32 -7.21
C GLY A 26 6.66 8.20 -6.17
N LEU A 27 5.98 7.10 -6.49
CA LEU A 27 5.74 6.01 -5.52
C LEU A 27 7.03 5.31 -5.06
N PRO A 28 8.03 5.07 -5.92
CA PRO A 28 9.37 4.66 -5.48
C PRO A 28 9.99 5.54 -4.39
N ALA A 29 9.94 6.86 -4.56
CA ALA A 29 10.52 7.80 -3.60
C ALA A 29 9.74 7.77 -2.27
N LEU A 30 8.41 7.71 -2.35
CA LEU A 30 7.56 7.56 -1.17
C LEU A 30 7.86 6.27 -0.40
N GLU A 31 8.05 5.15 -1.12
CA GLU A 31 8.38 3.87 -0.52
C GLU A 31 9.77 3.87 0.13
N ALA A 32 10.74 4.55 -0.48
CA ALA A 32 12.06 4.74 0.10
C ALA A 32 12.00 5.57 1.39
N LEU A 33 11.23 6.66 1.41
CA LEU A 33 10.99 7.46 2.61
C LEU A 33 10.30 6.64 3.70
N ALA A 34 9.27 5.88 3.35
CA ALA A 34 8.55 5.02 4.30
C ALA A 34 9.48 3.97 4.94
N GLN A 35 10.47 3.45 4.20
CA GLN A 35 11.50 2.58 4.76
C GLN A 35 12.47 3.34 5.65
N GLN A 36 12.98 4.49 5.19
CA GLN A 36 13.93 5.30 5.94
C GLN A 36 13.40 5.71 7.32
N PHE A 37 12.09 6.02 7.40
CA PHE A 37 11.43 6.41 8.64
C PHE A 37 10.77 5.25 9.39
N ASP A 38 10.98 4.01 8.94
CA ASP A 38 10.41 2.80 9.53
C ASP A 38 8.88 2.86 9.69
N LEU A 39 8.21 3.49 8.72
CA LEU A 39 6.77 3.76 8.76
C LEU A 39 5.95 2.48 8.90
N TRP A 40 6.32 1.42 8.16
CA TRP A 40 5.53 0.18 8.12
C TRP A 40 5.58 -0.58 9.44
N GLN A 41 6.72 -0.55 10.15
CA GLN A 41 6.83 -1.15 11.47
C GLN A 41 6.04 -0.34 12.51
N LYS A 42 6.10 0.99 12.44
CA LYS A 42 5.29 1.87 13.28
C LYS A 42 3.80 1.64 13.11
N ILE A 43 3.32 1.51 11.87
CA ILE A 43 1.92 1.18 11.57
C ILE A 43 1.54 -0.19 12.14
N ARG A 44 2.41 -1.20 11.98
CA ARG A 44 2.15 -2.55 12.53
C ARG A 44 2.06 -2.55 14.05
N ALA A 45 2.82 -1.69 14.73
CA ALA A 45 2.83 -1.57 16.17
C ALA A 45 1.71 -0.67 16.73
N LEU A 46 0.93 0.01 15.87
CA LEU A 46 -0.09 0.96 16.31
C LEU A 46 -1.33 0.21 16.84
N PRO A 47 -1.68 0.33 18.14
CA PRO A 47 -2.86 -0.31 18.68
C PRO A 47 -4.14 0.31 18.11
N GLY A 48 -5.19 -0.50 17.96
CA GLY A 48 -6.49 -0.06 17.45
C GLY A 48 -6.62 0.03 15.93
N LEU A 49 -5.51 -0.03 15.19
CA LEU A 49 -5.53 0.08 13.73
C LEU A 49 -5.86 -1.24 13.01
N ASP A 50 -5.62 -2.39 13.64
CA ASP A 50 -6.03 -3.69 13.11
C ASP A 50 -7.40 -4.08 13.68
N PRO A 51 -8.51 -3.92 12.94
CA PRO A 51 -9.85 -4.28 13.41
C PRO A 51 -10.08 -5.80 13.42
N ARG A 52 -9.12 -6.60 12.95
CA ARG A 52 -9.29 -8.04 12.81
C ARG A 52 -9.13 -8.74 14.16
N THR A 53 -10.16 -9.47 14.56
CA THR A 53 -10.08 -10.42 15.68
C THR A 53 -9.20 -11.64 15.36
N ARG A 54 -9.14 -12.03 14.08
CA ARG A 54 -8.31 -13.14 13.58
C ARG A 54 -7.24 -12.63 12.62
N THR A 55 -6.03 -12.41 13.14
CA THR A 55 -4.87 -11.87 12.40
C THR A 55 -4.25 -12.84 11.39
N SER A 56 -4.73 -14.10 11.32
CA SER A 56 -4.28 -15.11 10.35
C SER A 56 -4.94 -14.98 8.97
N HIS A 57 -5.96 -14.13 8.82
CA HIS A 57 -6.68 -13.91 7.57
C HIS A 57 -6.86 -12.43 7.22
N GLY A 58 -7.07 -12.15 5.93
CA GLY A 58 -7.37 -10.80 5.43
C GLY A 58 -6.12 -9.99 5.09
N TYR A 59 -6.25 -8.66 5.13
CA TYR A 59 -5.17 -7.73 4.84
C TYR A 59 -4.68 -7.10 6.13
N SER A 60 -3.37 -6.99 6.27
CA SER A 60 -2.76 -6.35 7.43
C SER A 60 -2.92 -4.82 7.38
N PRO A 61 -2.92 -4.13 8.53
CA PRO A 61 -3.14 -2.68 8.58
C PRO A 61 -2.10 -1.91 7.76
N GLU A 62 -0.83 -2.30 7.81
CA GLU A 62 0.23 -1.66 7.02
C GLU A 62 0.05 -1.80 5.51
N LEU A 63 -0.63 -2.85 5.05
CA LEU A 63 -0.93 -3.03 3.64
C LEU A 63 -2.12 -2.18 3.21
N ILE A 64 -3.16 -2.09 4.04
CA ILE A 64 -4.31 -1.22 3.76
C ILE A 64 -3.88 0.24 3.74
N VAL A 65 -3.09 0.67 4.73
CA VAL A 65 -2.53 2.03 4.77
C VAL A 65 -1.63 2.30 3.57
N ALA A 66 -0.76 1.36 3.18
CA ALA A 66 0.07 1.54 1.99
C ALA A 66 -0.77 1.67 0.71
N GLN A 67 -1.84 0.89 0.57
CA GLN A 67 -2.74 1.00 -0.59
C GLN A 67 -3.41 2.38 -0.65
N LEU A 68 -3.84 2.92 0.49
CA LEU A 68 -4.43 4.27 0.57
C LEU A 68 -3.39 5.35 0.23
N ILE A 69 -2.20 5.28 0.82
CA ILE A 69 -1.11 6.24 0.53
C ILE A 69 -0.75 6.21 -0.96
N TYR A 70 -0.58 5.02 -1.55
CA TYR A 70 -0.27 4.90 -2.98
C TYR A 70 -1.40 5.43 -3.86
N CYS A 71 -2.66 5.22 -3.48
CA CYS A 71 -3.82 5.77 -4.18
C CYS A 71 -3.77 7.30 -4.20
N PHE A 72 -3.65 7.94 -3.02
CA PHE A 72 -3.62 9.39 -2.92
C PHE A 72 -2.41 10.01 -3.62
N CYS A 73 -1.22 9.42 -3.45
CA CYS A 73 0.01 9.92 -4.07
C CYS A 73 0.11 9.63 -5.58
N SER A 74 -0.85 8.91 -6.16
CA SER A 74 -0.99 8.74 -7.61
C SER A 74 -2.20 9.47 -8.19
N GLY A 75 -2.86 10.33 -7.41
CA GLY A 75 -3.99 11.15 -7.84
C GLY A 75 -5.36 10.46 -7.75
N GLY A 76 -5.45 9.29 -7.12
CA GLY A 76 -6.72 8.62 -6.85
C GLY A 76 -7.44 9.24 -5.66
N ALA A 77 -8.78 9.28 -5.71
CA ALA A 77 -9.61 9.92 -4.68
C ALA A 77 -10.76 9.03 -4.18
N SER A 78 -10.87 7.80 -4.68
CA SER A 78 -11.96 6.88 -4.36
C SER A 78 -11.45 5.48 -3.99
N LEU A 79 -12.30 4.70 -3.33
CA LEU A 79 -12.01 3.28 -3.05
C LEU A 79 -11.86 2.46 -4.35
N ALA A 80 -12.60 2.83 -5.39
CA ALA A 80 -12.45 2.25 -6.71
C ALA A 80 -11.08 2.54 -7.32
N ASP A 81 -10.52 3.74 -7.10
CA ASP A 81 -9.15 4.06 -7.54
C ASP A 81 -8.10 3.26 -6.77
N ALA A 82 -8.31 3.07 -5.47
CA ALA A 82 -7.44 2.22 -4.66
C ALA A 82 -7.48 0.77 -5.14
N GLU A 83 -8.63 0.24 -5.55
CA GLU A 83 -8.74 -1.08 -6.16
C GLU A 83 -8.03 -1.15 -7.52
N ARG A 84 -8.11 -0.08 -8.35
CA ARG A 84 -7.44 0.00 -9.66
C ARG A 84 -5.91 -0.16 -9.58
N LEU A 85 -5.30 0.03 -8.41
CA LEU A 85 -3.89 -0.29 -8.17
C LEU A 85 -3.57 -1.78 -8.44
N ASN A 86 -4.56 -2.67 -8.35
CA ASN A 86 -4.42 -4.07 -8.78
C ASN A 86 -4.13 -4.24 -10.27
N HIS A 87 -4.30 -3.22 -11.10
CA HIS A 87 -3.92 -3.24 -12.52
C HIS A 87 -2.52 -2.66 -12.78
N LYS A 88 -1.84 -2.14 -11.75
CA LYS A 88 -0.52 -1.51 -11.87
C LYS A 88 0.59 -2.44 -11.32
N PRO A 89 1.41 -3.08 -12.18
CA PRO A 89 2.43 -4.03 -11.73
C PRO A 89 3.46 -3.42 -10.78
N LEU A 90 3.91 -2.19 -11.06
CA LEU A 90 4.87 -1.47 -10.21
C LEU A 90 4.40 -1.36 -8.77
N VAL A 91 3.14 -0.96 -8.55
CA VAL A 91 2.58 -0.74 -7.21
C VAL A 91 2.52 -2.04 -6.42
N ARG A 92 2.16 -3.15 -7.08
CA ARG A 92 2.17 -4.49 -6.47
C ARG A 92 3.58 -4.94 -6.12
N GLN A 93 4.57 -4.61 -6.94
CA GLN A 93 5.98 -4.92 -6.68
C GLN A 93 6.54 -4.11 -5.49
N LEU A 94 6.15 -2.83 -5.36
CA LEU A 94 6.51 -1.99 -4.21
C LEU A 94 5.96 -2.55 -2.89
N ALA A 95 4.68 -2.93 -2.86
CA ALA A 95 4.10 -3.57 -1.68
C ALA A 95 4.50 -5.04 -1.48
N ARG A 96 5.07 -5.67 -2.52
CA ARG A 96 5.37 -7.11 -2.63
C ARG A 96 4.17 -8.01 -2.34
N VAL A 97 3.03 -7.68 -2.95
CA VAL A 97 1.78 -8.43 -2.82
C VAL A 97 1.28 -8.94 -4.16
N LYS A 98 0.54 -10.06 -4.14
CA LYS A 98 -0.12 -10.59 -5.34
C LYS A 98 -1.35 -9.76 -5.72
N LYS A 99 -2.09 -9.30 -4.71
CA LYS A 99 -3.33 -8.55 -4.84
C LYS A 99 -3.48 -7.62 -3.63
N PHE A 100 -4.04 -6.45 -3.88
CA PHE A 100 -4.51 -5.50 -2.89
C PHE A 100 -5.99 -5.74 -2.55
N ALA A 101 -6.46 -5.14 -1.46
CA ALA A 101 -7.86 -5.19 -1.09
C ALA A 101 -8.74 -4.56 -2.18
N ASP A 102 -9.91 -5.14 -2.43
CA ASP A 102 -10.93 -4.52 -3.29
C ASP A 102 -11.64 -3.38 -2.56
N GLN A 103 -12.44 -2.59 -3.28
CA GLN A 103 -13.13 -1.43 -2.71
C GLN A 103 -14.07 -1.80 -1.55
N THR A 104 -14.66 -2.99 -1.57
CA THR A 104 -15.57 -3.46 -0.51
C THR A 104 -14.79 -3.78 0.75
N GLN A 105 -13.67 -4.48 0.63
CA GLN A 105 -12.75 -4.81 1.72
C GLN A 105 -12.16 -3.56 2.35
N LEU A 106 -11.74 -2.58 1.52
CA LEU A 106 -11.27 -1.28 2.01
C LEU A 106 -12.36 -0.53 2.76
N GLY A 107 -13.57 -0.46 2.20
CA GLY A 107 -14.70 0.21 2.83
C GLY A 107 -15.12 -0.43 4.16
N GLN A 108 -15.07 -1.76 4.24
CA GLN A 108 -15.31 -2.47 5.51
C GLN A 108 -14.26 -2.13 6.56
N TRP A 109 -12.98 -2.13 6.19
CA TRP A 109 -11.89 -1.78 7.10
C TRP A 109 -12.01 -0.33 7.62
N LEU A 110 -12.36 0.63 6.75
CA LEU A 110 -12.53 2.04 7.11
C LEU A 110 -13.69 2.29 8.07
N ARG A 111 -14.80 1.54 7.95
CA ARG A 111 -15.95 1.65 8.87
C ARG A 111 -15.66 1.09 10.27
N GLN A 112 -14.58 0.34 10.43
CA GLN A 112 -14.17 -0.27 11.69
C GLN A 112 -13.08 0.54 12.41
N GLN A 113 -12.70 1.70 11.86
CA GLN A 113 -11.77 2.64 12.48
C GLN A 113 -12.50 3.57 13.46
#